data_AF-A0A7C9LPV9-F1
#
_entry.id   AF-A0A7C9LPV9-F1
#
_cell.length_a   1.000
_cell.length_b   1.000
_cell.length_c   1.000
_cell.angle_alpha   90.00
_cell.angle_beta   90.00
_cell.angle_gamma   90.00
#
_symmetry.space_group_name_H-M   'P 1'
#
loop_
_entity.id
_entity.type
_entity.pdbx_description
1 polymer ?
#
loop_
_entity_poly.entity_id
_entity_poly.type
_entity_poly.pdbx_seq_one_letter_code
_entity_poly.pdbx_strand_id
1 'polypeptide(L)'
;MGNGTENGYDIIIDPVGGPDAGAFLHQLRPNGRMICGVEAGFLTANVSEALMSGFQRSLMVSTFSLKTVAVTQQEAALEEVFGLMATGRLQPVIDSV
;
A
#
# COMPACT_ATOMS: atom_id res chain seq x y z
N MET A 1 -27.01 3.70 -8.07
CA MET A 1 -26.35 2.88 -9.12
C MET A 1 -24.86 2.96 -8.87
N GLY A 2 -24.08 1.93 -8.54
CA GLY A 2 -24.31 0.52 -8.22
C GLY A 2 -23.37 0.09 -7.09
N ASN A 3 -23.59 -1.12 -6.54
CA ASN A 3 -22.86 -1.75 -5.44
C ASN A 3 -21.34 -1.60 -5.61
N GLY A 4 -20.67 -0.94 -4.65
CA GLY A 4 -19.20 -0.94 -4.57
C GLY A 4 -18.73 -2.39 -4.59
N THR A 5 -17.88 -2.71 -5.57
CA THR A 5 -17.50 -4.07 -5.94
C THR A 5 -17.41 -5.02 -4.74
N GLU A 6 -18.22 -6.08 -4.72
CA GLU A 6 -18.07 -7.17 -3.75
C GLU A 6 -16.66 -7.80 -3.81
N ASN A 7 -15.90 -7.51 -4.88
CA ASN A 7 -14.54 -7.96 -5.17
C ASN A 7 -13.43 -6.87 -5.05
N GLY A 8 -13.63 -5.80 -4.28
CA GLY A 8 -12.59 -4.77 -4.03
C GLY A 8 -11.66 -5.10 -2.85
N TYR A 9 -10.56 -4.34 -2.72
CA TYR A 9 -9.63 -4.42 -1.59
C TYR A 9 -9.98 -3.44 -0.46
N ASP A 10 -9.85 -3.86 0.80
CA ASP A 10 -9.93 -2.94 1.94
C ASP A 10 -8.64 -2.11 2.08
N ILE A 11 -7.50 -2.73 1.78
CA ILE A 11 -6.18 -2.13 1.89
C ILE A 11 -5.36 -2.47 0.66
N ILE A 12 -4.71 -1.45 0.09
CA ILE A 12 -3.67 -1.60 -0.93
C ILE A 12 -2.36 -1.07 -0.34
N ILE A 13 -1.29 -1.87 -0.45
CA ILE A 13 0.08 -1.44 -0.13
C ILE A 13 0.79 -1.29 -1.46
N ASP A 14 1.05 -0.04 -1.85
CA ASP A 14 1.76 0.32 -3.07
C ASP A 14 3.15 0.87 -2.72
N PRO A 15 4.20 0.03 -2.67
CA PRO A 15 5.55 0.52 -2.38
C PRO A 15 6.13 1.37 -3.53
N VAL A 16 5.54 1.30 -4.72
CA VAL A 16 6.07 1.88 -5.96
C VAL A 16 5.63 3.35 -6.11
N GLY A 17 4.34 3.64 -5.97
CA GLY A 17 3.81 4.99 -6.15
C GLY A 17 3.90 5.49 -7.61
N GLY A 18 4.23 6.77 -7.80
CA GLY A 18 4.40 7.35 -9.13
C GLY A 18 3.10 7.61 -9.92
N PRO A 19 3.19 7.76 -11.26
CA PRO A 19 2.08 8.18 -12.11
C PRO A 19 0.90 7.21 -12.18
N ASP A 20 1.09 5.93 -11.85
CA ASP A 20 0.02 4.92 -11.97
C ASP A 20 -0.80 4.74 -10.68
N ALA A 21 -0.36 5.33 -9.56
CA ALA A 21 -0.97 5.13 -8.24
C ALA A 21 -2.47 5.46 -8.19
N GLY A 22 -2.94 6.44 -8.97
CA GLY A 22 -4.36 6.80 -9.04
C GLY A 22 -5.27 5.65 -9.53
N ALA A 23 -4.76 4.77 -10.39
CA ALA A 23 -5.54 3.65 -10.93
C ALA A 23 -5.94 2.63 -9.84
N PHE A 24 -5.11 2.44 -8.82
CA PHE A 24 -5.37 1.50 -7.73
C PHE A 24 -6.54 1.94 -6.82
N LEU A 25 -6.85 3.24 -6.74
CA LEU A 25 -7.97 3.75 -5.93
C LEU A 25 -9.34 3.27 -6.43
N HIS A 26 -9.46 2.92 -7.70
CA HIS A 26 -10.66 2.33 -8.27
C HIS A 26 -10.90 0.89 -7.78
N GLN A 27 -9.85 0.20 -7.29
CA GLN A 27 -9.94 -1.18 -6.81
C GLN A 27 -10.30 -1.28 -5.32
N LEU A 28 -10.26 -0.17 -4.58
CA LEU A 28 -10.63 -0.14 -3.17
C LEU A 28 -12.13 -0.35 -2.94
N ARG A 29 -12.51 -0.92 -1.81
CA ARG A 29 -13.90 -0.88 -1.32
C ARG A 29 -14.22 0.50 -0.74
N PRO A 30 -15.50 0.86 -0.51
CA PRO A 30 -15.83 2.01 0.32
C PRO A 30 -15.11 1.95 1.68
N ASN A 31 -14.56 3.07 2.15
CA ASN A 31 -13.67 3.22 3.31
C ASN A 31 -12.30 2.53 3.18
N GLY A 32 -11.95 2.07 1.97
CA GLY A 32 -10.67 1.44 1.70
C GLY A 32 -9.50 2.42 1.78
N ARG A 33 -8.30 1.86 2.00
CA ARG A 33 -7.07 2.62 2.26
C ARG A 33 -5.93 2.20 1.34
N MET A 34 -5.19 3.18 0.84
CA MET A 34 -3.94 2.93 0.13
C MET A 34 -2.77 3.48 0.95
N ILE A 35 -1.77 2.64 1.22
CA ILE A 35 -0.51 3.03 1.85
C ILE A 35 0.58 3.03 0.79
N CYS A 36 1.20 4.19 0.55
CA CYS A 36 2.11 4.39 -0.57
C CYS A 36 3.55 4.66 -0.12
N GLY A 37 4.48 4.00 -0.79
CA GLY A 37 5.88 4.42 -0.93
C GLY A 37 6.04 5.42 -2.08
N VAL A 38 7.29 5.65 -2.50
CA VAL A 38 7.65 6.58 -3.59
C VAL A 38 8.82 6.05 -4.44
N GLU A 39 8.99 4.74 -4.54
CA GLU A 39 10.13 4.14 -5.24
C GLU A 39 10.20 4.55 -6.73
N ALA A 40 9.05 4.67 -7.41
CA ALA A 40 8.93 5.18 -8.78
C ALA A 40 8.61 6.69 -8.84
N GLY A 41 8.79 7.42 -7.74
CA GLY A 41 8.55 8.85 -7.63
C GLY A 41 7.28 9.25 -6.89
N PHE A 42 7.03 10.55 -6.83
CA PHE A 42 5.92 11.13 -6.05
C PHE A 42 4.55 10.87 -6.68
N LEU A 43 3.52 10.85 -5.83
CA LEU A 43 2.13 10.84 -6.26
C LEU A 43 1.84 12.08 -7.12
N THR A 44 1.09 11.89 -8.20
CA THR A 44 0.73 12.97 -9.13
C THR A 44 -0.73 13.41 -8.94
N ALA A 45 -1.18 14.41 -9.71
CA ALA A 45 -2.53 14.97 -9.62
C ALA A 45 -3.65 13.92 -9.83
N ASN A 46 -3.36 12.84 -10.54
CA ASN A 46 -4.31 11.75 -10.77
C ASN A 46 -4.82 11.11 -9.47
N VAL A 47 -4.04 11.11 -8.39
CA VAL A 47 -4.47 10.59 -7.08
C VAL A 47 -5.55 11.48 -6.47
N SER A 48 -5.36 12.80 -6.49
CA SER A 48 -6.38 13.73 -5.99
C SER A 48 -7.64 13.73 -6.83
N GLU A 49 -7.51 13.58 -8.15
CA GLU A 49 -8.64 13.46 -9.08
C GLU A 49 -9.46 12.19 -8.79
N ALA A 50 -8.79 11.05 -8.59
CA ALA A 50 -9.43 9.79 -8.25
C ALA A 50 -10.11 9.84 -6.86
N LEU A 51 -9.49 10.47 -5.87
CA LEU A 51 -10.10 10.72 -4.55
C LEU A 51 -11.36 11.58 -4.66
N MET A 52 -11.32 12.64 -5.47
CA MET A 52 -12.46 13.53 -5.65
C MET A 52 -13.60 12.86 -6.43
N SER A 53 -13.28 12.08 -7.47
CA SER A 53 -14.24 11.25 -8.19
C SER A 53 -14.92 10.22 -7.26
N GLY A 54 -14.14 9.65 -6.34
CA GLY A 54 -14.58 8.67 -5.36
C GLY A 54 -15.08 9.26 -4.03
N PHE A 55 -15.38 10.56 -3.93
CA PHE A 55 -15.57 11.25 -2.65
C PHE A 55 -16.57 10.55 -1.70
N GLN A 56 -17.70 10.07 -2.22
CA GLN A 56 -18.72 9.37 -1.42
C GLN A 56 -18.29 7.99 -0.89
N ARG A 57 -17.16 7.45 -1.39
CA ARG A 57 -16.58 6.18 -0.95
C ARG A 57 -15.63 6.36 0.23
N SER A 58 -15.36 7.59 0.70
CA SER A 58 -14.53 7.86 1.89
C SER A 58 -13.16 7.16 1.86
N LEU A 59 -12.48 7.19 0.70
CA LEU A 59 -11.17 6.55 0.54
C LEU A 59 -10.08 7.32 1.30
N MET A 60 -9.04 6.60 1.70
CA MET A 60 -7.87 7.16 2.38
C MET A 60 -6.58 6.84 1.61
N VAL A 61 -5.71 7.84 1.45
CA VAL A 61 -4.34 7.64 0.97
C VAL A 61 -3.39 8.11 2.07
N SER A 62 -2.39 7.30 2.40
CA SER A 62 -1.36 7.62 3.38
C SER A 62 0.00 7.33 2.78
N THR A 63 0.92 8.29 2.86
CA THR A 63 2.31 8.03 2.56
C THR A 63 2.97 7.35 3.76
N PHE A 64 3.82 6.37 3.50
CA PHE A 64 4.57 5.69 4.55
C PHE A 64 6.04 5.62 4.16
N SER A 65 6.90 6.06 5.07
CA SER A 65 8.34 5.99 4.91
C SER A 65 8.93 5.27 6.11
N LEU A 66 9.76 4.25 5.87
CA LEU A 66 10.49 3.61 6.96
C LEU A 66 11.39 4.61 7.71
N LYS A 67 11.78 5.73 7.08
CA LYS A 67 12.56 6.78 7.76
C LYS A 67 11.79 7.48 8.89
N THR A 68 10.46 7.35 8.96
CA THR A 68 9.66 7.89 10.06
C THR A 68 9.45 6.88 11.19
N VAL A 69 9.93 5.64 11.04
CA VAL A 69 9.81 4.57 12.03
C VAL A 69 11.10 4.50 12.85
N ALA A 70 11.00 4.39 14.18
CA ALA A 70 12.18 4.28 15.03
C ALA A 70 12.99 3.02 14.68
N VAL A 71 14.33 3.13 14.69
CA VAL A 71 15.23 2.02 14.32
C VAL A 71 14.95 0.76 15.14
N THR A 72 14.71 0.90 16.44
CA THR A 72 14.38 -0.24 17.32
C THR A 72 13.10 -0.96 16.93
N GLN A 73 12.12 -0.25 16.37
CA GLN A 73 10.89 -0.86 15.86
C GLN A 73 11.14 -1.58 14.53
N GLN A 74 12.01 -1.03 13.68
CA GLN A 74 12.43 -1.69 12.44
C GLN A 74 13.19 -2.98 12.73
N GLU A 75 14.12 -2.96 13.70
CA GLU A 75 14.89 -4.13 14.14
C GLU A 75 13.97 -5.22 14.69
N ALA A 76 13.02 -4.87 15.56
CA ALA A 76 12.06 -5.82 16.09
C ALA A 76 11.17 -6.45 14.99
N ALA A 77 10.72 -5.66 14.02
CA ALA A 77 9.96 -6.18 12.88
C ALA A 77 10.82 -7.10 12.00
N LEU A 78 12.10 -6.78 11.83
CA LEU A 78 13.03 -7.59 11.06
C LEU A 78 13.32 -8.93 11.75
N GLU A 79 13.48 -8.93 13.08
CA GLU A 79 13.62 -10.15 13.89
C GLU A 79 12.40 -11.07 13.72
N GLU A 80 11.19 -10.52 13.74
CA GLU A 80 9.96 -11.28 13.48
C GLU A 80 9.97 -11.91 12.09
N VAL A 81 10.33 -11.15 11.06
CA VAL A 81 10.42 -11.62 9.67
C VAL A 81 11.45 -12.76 9.54
N PHE A 82 12.63 -12.64 10.16
CA PHE A 82 13.62 -13.72 10.20
C PHE A 82 13.13 -14.94 10.98
N GLY A 83 12.40 -14.75 12.08
CA GLY A 83 11.78 -15.85 12.82
C GLY A 83 10.76 -16.62 11.98
N LEU A 84 9.93 -15.92 11.19
CA LEU A 84 9.01 -16.55 10.24
C LEU A 84 9.76 -17.33 9.14
N MET A 85 10.89 -16.82 8.66
CA MET A 85 11.73 -17.54 7.70
C MET A 85 12.36 -18.80 8.32
N ALA A 86 12.91 -18.70 9.53
CA ALA A 86 13.53 -19.81 10.23
C ALA A 86 12.54 -20.96 10.52
N THR A 87 11.26 -20.64 10.71
CA THR A 87 10.18 -21.61 10.93
C THR A 87 9.50 -22.10 9.65
N GLY A 88 9.93 -21.62 8.47
CA GLY A 88 9.32 -21.96 7.18
C GLY A 88 7.92 -21.38 6.96
N ARG A 89 7.51 -20.41 7.79
CA ARG A 89 6.22 -19.70 7.67
C ARG A 89 6.28 -18.54 6.67
N LEU A 90 7.49 -18.08 6.35
CA LEU A 90 7.77 -17.14 5.28
C LEU A 90 8.87 -17.73 4.41
N GLN A 91 8.60 -17.93 3.12
CA GLN A 91 9.59 -18.47 2.19
C GLN A 91 10.29 -17.31 1.46
N PRO A 92 11.60 -17.11 1.62
CA PRO A 92 12.31 -16.12 0.84
C PRO A 92 12.37 -16.55 -0.63
N VAL A 93 12.17 -15.58 -1.53
CA VAL A 93 12.47 -15.72 -2.95
C VAL A 93 13.86 -15.10 -3.16
N ILE A 94 14.82 -15.92 -3.60
CA ILE A 94 16.18 -15.48 -3.91
C ILE A 94 16.33 -15.57 -5.42
N ASP A 95 16.53 -14.41 -6.06
CA ASP A 95 16.80 -14.30 -7.49
C ASP A 95 18.27 -13.92 -7.71
N SER A 96 18.83 -14.25 -8.88
CA SER A 96 20.24 -14.08 -9.24
C SER A 96 20.57 -12.73 -9.87
N VAL A 97 19.63 -11.77 -9.83
CA VAL A 97 19.79 -10.42 -10.39
C VAL A 97 20.97 -9.67 -9.80
#